data_AF-A0A127EVZ5-F1
#
_entry.id   AF-A0A127EVZ5-F1
#
_cell.length_a   1.000
_cell.length_b   1.000
_cell.length_c   1.000
_cell.angle_alpha   90.00
_cell.angle_beta   90.00
_cell.angle_gamma   90.00
#
_symmetry.space_group_name_H-M   'P 1'
#
loop_
_entity.id
_entity.type
_entity.pdbx_description
1 polymer ?
#
loop_
_entity_poly.entity_id
_entity_poly.type
_entity_poly.pdbx_seq_one_letter_code
_entity_poly.pdbx_strand_id
1 'polypeptide(L)'
;MEASVGLFDELGGSLKGALGSAAAAAAPALISAVLAKTNLGDLSGLVNQLQQGGLDAQVKSWLGNGANLPVSADQLKAVLGSDQVRQIAEHFGIPTDAALKYLAEHLPTTVDQASPNGVVTKG
;
A
#
# COMPACT_ATOMS: atom_id res chain seq x y z
N MET A 1 21.84 -31.21 34.36
CA MET A 1 20.55 -30.93 33.70
C MET A 1 20.40 -29.43 33.72
N GLU A 2 20.87 -28.77 32.65
CA GLU A 2 20.93 -27.31 32.61
C GLU A 2 19.92 -26.78 31.58
N ALA A 3 19.05 -25.90 32.06
CA ALA A 3 18.11 -25.16 31.26
C ALA A 3 18.86 -24.03 30.55
N SER A 4 19.12 -24.17 29.26
CA SER A 4 19.75 -23.12 28.46
C SER A 4 19.13 -22.93 27.07
N VAL A 5 17.92 -23.48 26.85
CA VAL A 5 17.20 -23.39 25.57
C VAL A 5 15.91 -22.60 25.79
N GLY A 6 16.00 -21.26 25.85
CA GLY A 6 14.79 -20.43 26.02
C GLY A 6 14.91 -18.94 25.71
N LEU A 7 16.10 -18.34 25.84
CA LEU A 7 16.24 -16.87 25.69
C LEU A 7 16.43 -16.41 24.23
N PHE A 8 16.93 -17.28 23.35
CA PHE A 8 17.15 -16.95 21.93
C PHE A 8 15.87 -17.09 21.08
N ASP A 9 14.98 -17.99 21.48
CA ASP A 9 13.69 -18.23 20.80
C ASP A 9 12.67 -17.13 21.13
N GLU A 10 12.68 -16.61 22.38
CA GLU A 10 11.83 -15.51 22.80
C GLU A 10 12.21 -14.17 22.14
N LEU A 11 13.51 -13.92 21.92
CA LEU A 11 13.99 -12.76 21.16
C LEU A 11 13.70 -12.88 19.66
N GLY A 12 13.84 -14.08 19.08
CA GLY A 12 13.52 -14.34 17.66
C GLY A 12 12.02 -14.21 17.35
N GLY A 13 11.17 -14.71 18.25
CA GLY A 13 9.70 -14.58 18.15
C GLY A 13 9.23 -13.13 18.34
N SER A 14 9.80 -12.42 19.32
CA SER A 14 9.47 -11.01 19.59
C SER A 14 9.93 -10.07 18.47
N LEU A 15 11.08 -10.33 17.85
CA LEU A 15 11.57 -9.53 16.73
C LEU A 15 10.80 -9.84 15.43
N LYS A 16 10.39 -11.09 15.20
CA LYS A 16 9.53 -11.44 14.05
C LYS A 16 8.09 -10.93 14.21
N GLY A 17 7.57 -10.93 15.44
CA GLY A 17 6.30 -10.28 15.79
C GLY A 17 6.38 -8.76 15.64
N ALA A 18 7.45 -8.13 16.14
CA ALA A 18 7.70 -6.70 15.98
C ALA A 18 7.96 -6.30 14.52
N LEU A 19 8.67 -7.11 13.72
CA LEU A 19 8.91 -6.86 12.30
C LEU A 19 7.66 -7.14 11.46
N GLY A 20 6.84 -8.12 11.81
CA GLY A 20 5.53 -8.36 11.18
C GLY A 20 4.51 -7.28 11.51
N SER A 21 4.48 -6.82 12.77
CA SER A 21 3.62 -5.73 13.21
C SER A 21 4.11 -4.36 12.71
N ALA A 22 5.44 -4.17 12.59
CA ALA A 22 6.04 -3.00 11.96
C ALA A 22 5.88 -3.02 10.43
N ALA A 23 5.95 -4.18 9.77
CA ALA A 23 5.69 -4.30 8.35
C ALA A 23 4.21 -4.03 8.01
N ALA A 24 3.28 -4.50 8.85
CA ALA A 24 1.85 -4.21 8.71
C ALA A 24 1.54 -2.71 8.94
N ALA A 25 2.15 -2.10 9.96
CA ALA A 25 2.06 -0.65 10.18
C ALA A 25 2.81 0.18 9.13
N ALA A 26 3.79 -0.42 8.44
CA ALA A 26 4.55 0.21 7.37
C ALA A 26 3.92 0.03 5.99
N ALA A 27 2.77 -0.65 5.84
CA ALA A 27 2.11 -0.79 4.56
C ALA A 27 1.91 0.55 3.82
N PRO A 28 1.42 1.63 4.47
CA PRO A 28 1.32 2.97 3.86
C PRO A 28 2.68 3.53 3.43
N ALA A 29 3.70 3.37 4.28
CA ALA A 29 5.05 3.88 4.04
C ALA A 29 5.74 3.13 2.90
N LEU A 30 5.55 1.81 2.80
CA LEU A 30 6.07 0.98 1.73
C LEU A 30 5.41 1.31 0.39
N ILE A 31 4.08 1.43 0.36
CA ILE A 31 3.36 1.88 -0.84
C ILE A 31 3.90 3.24 -1.30
N SER A 32 4.04 4.20 -0.39
CA SER A 32 4.57 5.53 -0.70
C SER A 32 6.01 5.48 -1.23
N ALA A 33 6.87 4.67 -0.61
CA ALA A 33 8.27 4.51 -1.03
C ALA A 33 8.41 3.83 -2.41
N VAL A 34 7.54 2.87 -2.73
CA VAL A 34 7.50 2.24 -4.05
C VAL A 34 6.99 3.23 -5.10
N LEU A 35 5.90 3.96 -4.81
CA LEU A 35 5.35 4.97 -5.73
C LEU A 35 6.39 6.05 -6.06
N ALA A 36 7.22 6.45 -5.09
CA ALA A 36 8.34 7.37 -5.29
C ALA A 36 9.42 6.89 -6.26
N LYS A 37 9.47 5.59 -6.56
CA LYS A 37 10.37 5.00 -7.56
C LYS A 37 9.70 4.78 -8.91
N THR A 38 8.38 4.98 -9.00
CA THR A 38 7.60 4.85 -10.23
C THR A 38 7.33 6.21 -10.87
N ASN A 39 6.74 6.21 -12.07
CA ASN A 39 6.34 7.45 -12.74
C ASN A 39 5.19 8.19 -12.04
N LEU A 40 4.53 7.56 -11.07
CA LEU A 40 3.48 8.17 -10.26
C LEU A 40 4.06 9.14 -9.22
N GLY A 41 5.31 8.94 -8.78
CA GLY A 41 6.02 9.81 -7.83
C GLY A 41 5.51 9.77 -6.38
N ASP A 42 4.21 9.83 -6.14
CA ASP A 42 3.64 9.75 -4.80
C ASP A 42 2.14 9.38 -4.84
N LEU A 43 1.52 9.29 -3.67
CA LEU A 43 0.09 8.98 -3.53
C LEU A 43 -0.81 9.98 -4.28
N SER A 44 -0.43 11.25 -4.40
CA SER A 44 -1.18 12.25 -5.18
C SER A 44 -1.13 11.94 -6.67
N GLY A 45 0.04 11.53 -7.18
CA GLY A 45 0.17 11.11 -8.57
C GLY A 45 -0.60 9.84 -8.88
N LEU A 46 -0.62 8.87 -7.95
CA LEU A 46 -1.49 7.69 -8.02
C LEU A 46 -2.97 8.09 -8.03
N VAL A 47 -3.40 8.95 -7.10
CA VAL A 47 -4.77 9.47 -7.02
C VAL A 47 -5.18 10.15 -8.32
N ASN A 48 -4.31 11.00 -8.88
CA ASN A 48 -4.55 11.65 -10.17
C ASN A 48 -4.70 10.65 -11.31
N GLN A 49 -3.88 9.59 -11.33
CA GLN A 49 -4.00 8.53 -12.34
C GLN A 49 -5.33 7.80 -12.21
N LEU A 50 -5.73 7.44 -10.99
CA LEU A 50 -7.00 6.77 -10.70
C LEU A 50 -8.22 7.61 -11.12
N GLN A 51 -8.20 8.91 -10.84
CA GLN A 51 -9.25 9.83 -11.31
C GLN A 51 -9.29 9.89 -12.83
N GLN A 52 -8.15 10.01 -13.50
CA GLN A 52 -8.06 10.04 -14.97
C GLN A 52 -8.53 8.74 -15.63
N GLY A 53 -8.33 7.60 -14.97
CA GLY A 53 -8.81 6.30 -15.44
C GLY A 53 -10.27 5.98 -15.09
N GLY A 54 -11.04 6.94 -14.57
CA GLY A 54 -12.47 6.77 -14.31
C GLY A 54 -12.82 6.19 -12.93
N LEU A 55 -11.87 6.12 -12.00
CA LEU A 55 -12.09 5.72 -10.60
C LEU A 55 -12.26 6.92 -9.67
N ASP A 56 -12.70 8.06 -10.20
CA ASP A 56 -12.93 9.30 -9.46
C ASP A 56 -13.88 9.11 -8.26
N ALA A 57 -14.95 8.32 -8.42
CA ALA A 57 -15.90 8.06 -7.34
C ALA A 57 -15.25 7.31 -6.15
N GLN A 58 -14.41 6.32 -6.43
CA GLN A 58 -13.66 5.58 -5.41
C GLN A 58 -12.64 6.48 -4.71
N VAL A 59 -11.88 7.24 -5.48
CA VAL A 59 -10.89 8.17 -4.96
C VAL A 59 -11.55 9.23 -4.07
N LYS A 60 -12.64 9.86 -4.52
CA LYS A 60 -13.39 10.83 -3.72
C LYS A 60 -13.94 10.22 -2.43
N SER A 61 -14.32 8.96 -2.46
CA SER A 61 -14.74 8.23 -1.26
C SER A 61 -13.59 8.07 -0.27
N TRP A 62 -12.36 7.81 -0.73
CA TRP A 62 -11.18 7.72 0.14
C TRP A 62 -10.67 9.07 0.64
N LEU A 63 -10.86 10.14 -0.12
CA LEU A 63 -10.52 11.50 0.31
C LEU A 63 -11.60 12.11 1.24
N GLY A 64 -12.81 11.54 1.25
CA GLY A 64 -13.90 12.01 2.11
C GLY A 64 -13.91 11.31 3.46
N ASN A 65 -14.72 11.80 4.39
CA ASN A 65 -14.92 11.17 5.71
C ASN A 65 -15.96 10.01 5.69
N GLY A 66 -16.21 9.44 4.51
CA GLY A 66 -17.21 8.39 4.29
C GLY A 66 -16.62 6.98 4.40
N ALA A 67 -17.42 5.96 4.07
CA ALA A 67 -16.88 4.61 3.91
C ALA A 67 -16.02 4.55 2.64
N ASN A 68 -14.83 3.96 2.75
CA ASN A 68 -13.93 3.75 1.61
C ASN A 68 -14.51 2.72 0.63
N LEU A 69 -14.76 3.13 -0.60
CA LEU A 69 -15.23 2.22 -1.65
C LEU A 69 -14.13 1.21 -1.99
N PRO A 70 -14.46 -0.09 -2.14
CA PRO A 70 -13.49 -1.08 -2.57
C PRO A 70 -13.08 -0.83 -4.03
N VAL A 71 -11.84 -1.18 -4.35
CA VAL A 71 -11.32 -1.20 -5.72
C VAL A 71 -10.78 -2.59 -6.02
N SER A 72 -10.96 -3.05 -7.26
CA SER A 72 -10.47 -4.38 -7.68
C SER A 72 -9.10 -4.29 -8.34
N ALA A 73 -8.33 -5.38 -8.28
CA ALA A 73 -7.05 -5.51 -8.97
C ALA A 73 -7.17 -5.21 -10.48
N ASP A 74 -8.23 -5.69 -11.14
CA ASP A 74 -8.49 -5.40 -12.55
C ASP A 74 -8.73 -3.92 -12.85
N GLN A 75 -9.43 -3.21 -11.96
CA GLN A 75 -9.66 -1.77 -12.09
C GLN A 75 -8.35 -1.00 -11.95
N LEU A 76 -7.51 -1.35 -10.96
CA LEU A 76 -6.18 -0.77 -10.81
C LEU A 76 -5.32 -1.05 -12.04
N LYS A 77 -5.33 -2.27 -12.57
CA LYS A 77 -4.58 -2.64 -13.77
C LYS A 77 -5.03 -1.86 -15.00
N ALA A 78 -6.34 -1.67 -15.17
CA ALA A 78 -6.92 -0.94 -16.29
C ALA A 78 -6.48 0.54 -16.28
N VAL A 79 -6.37 1.14 -15.10
CA VAL A 79 -6.03 2.56 -14.96
C VAL A 79 -4.51 2.80 -14.92
N LEU A 80 -3.77 2.03 -14.14
CA LEU A 80 -2.32 2.16 -14.01
C LEU A 80 -1.58 1.67 -15.27
N GLY A 81 -2.19 0.74 -16.00
CA GLY A 81 -1.57 0.08 -17.14
C GLY A 81 -0.50 -0.94 -16.72
N SER A 82 -0.15 -1.82 -17.65
CA SER A 82 0.74 -2.96 -17.36
C SER A 82 2.16 -2.54 -16.98
N ASP A 83 2.65 -1.40 -17.49
CA ASP A 83 4.03 -0.95 -17.22
C ASP A 83 4.21 -0.46 -15.78
N GLN A 84 3.32 0.42 -15.29
CA GLN A 84 3.38 0.92 -13.91
C GLN A 84 3.22 -0.21 -12.90
N VAL A 85 2.27 -1.12 -13.15
CA VAL A 85 2.05 -2.25 -12.25
C VAL A 85 3.26 -3.18 -12.25
N ARG A 86 3.93 -3.38 -13.40
CA ARG A 86 5.19 -4.14 -13.44
C ARG A 86 6.27 -3.47 -12.59
N GLN A 87 6.48 -2.16 -12.71
CA GLN A 87 7.46 -1.43 -11.90
C GLN A 87 7.18 -1.58 -10.40
N ILE A 88 5.92 -1.40 -9.99
CA ILE A 88 5.50 -1.58 -8.60
C ILE A 88 5.82 -2.99 -8.11
N ALA A 89 5.48 -4.00 -8.90
CA ALA A 89 5.72 -5.40 -8.58
C ALA A 89 7.23 -5.73 -8.47
N GLU A 90 8.04 -5.20 -9.38
CA GLU A 90 9.51 -5.31 -9.36
C GLU A 90 10.11 -4.70 -8.08
N HIS A 91 9.60 -3.54 -7.64
CA HIS A 91 10.03 -2.90 -6.40
C HIS A 91 9.63 -3.67 -5.14
N PHE A 92 8.45 -4.30 -5.16
CA PHE A 92 8.02 -5.18 -4.07
C PHE A 92 8.69 -6.56 -4.11
N GLY A 93 9.29 -6.95 -5.24
CA GLY A 93 9.84 -8.30 -5.45
C GLY A 93 8.76 -9.38 -5.50
N ILE A 94 7.54 -9.02 -5.93
CA ILE A 94 6.37 -9.93 -5.99
C ILE A 94 5.77 -9.95 -7.40
N PRO A 95 4.92 -10.93 -7.73
CA PRO A 95 4.20 -10.95 -9.00
C PRO A 95 3.28 -9.73 -9.16
N THR A 96 3.10 -9.27 -10.40
CA THR A 96 2.20 -8.16 -10.78
C THR A 96 0.79 -8.32 -10.22
N ASP A 97 0.24 -9.53 -10.27
CA ASP A 97 -1.10 -9.85 -9.74
C ASP A 97 -1.18 -9.69 -8.22
N ALA A 98 -0.13 -10.14 -7.52
CA ALA A 98 -0.02 -9.98 -6.07
C ALA A 98 0.14 -8.51 -5.66
N ALA A 99 0.90 -7.72 -6.44
CA ALA A 99 1.03 -6.28 -6.22
C ALA A 99 -0.31 -5.55 -6.40
N LEU A 100 -1.06 -5.89 -7.45
CA LEU A 100 -2.39 -5.32 -7.67
C LEU A 100 -3.36 -5.66 -6.55
N LYS A 101 -3.36 -6.91 -6.10
CA LYS A 101 -4.21 -7.36 -5.00
C LYS A 101 -3.85 -6.64 -3.70
N TYR A 102 -2.56 -6.53 -3.40
CA TYR A 102 -2.06 -5.81 -2.24
C TYR A 102 -2.46 -4.33 -2.26
N LEU A 103 -2.31 -3.67 -3.41
CA LEU A 103 -2.79 -2.30 -3.58
C LEU A 103 -4.31 -2.23 -3.41
N ALA A 104 -5.09 -3.11 -4.04
CA ALA A 104 -6.54 -3.11 -3.93
C ALA A 104 -7.03 -3.20 -2.47
N GLU A 105 -6.34 -3.98 -1.64
CA GLU A 105 -6.69 -4.19 -0.23
C GLU A 105 -6.25 -3.03 0.68
N HIS A 106 -5.10 -2.40 0.41
CA HIS A 106 -4.50 -1.42 1.33
C HIS A 106 -4.55 0.04 0.86
N LEU A 107 -4.69 0.27 -0.45
CA LEU A 107 -4.70 1.61 -1.06
C LEU A 107 -5.88 2.47 -0.56
N PRO A 108 -7.13 1.97 -0.44
CA PRO A 108 -8.24 2.79 0.07
C PRO A 108 -7.95 3.40 1.44
N THR A 109 -7.50 2.57 2.40
CA THR A 109 -7.14 3.02 3.75
C THR A 109 -5.88 3.87 3.77
N THR A 110 -4.91 3.59 2.88
CA THR A 110 -3.67 4.39 2.78
C THR A 110 -3.96 5.80 2.29
N VAL A 111 -4.83 5.96 1.29
CA VAL A 111 -5.22 7.28 0.79
C VAL A 111 -6.03 8.04 1.83
N ASP A 112 -6.99 7.39 2.49
CA ASP A 112 -7.77 7.95 3.60
C ASP A 112 -6.87 8.47 4.73
N GLN A 113 -5.93 7.65 5.21
CA GLN A 113 -4.99 8.05 6.26
C GLN A 113 -4.05 9.18 5.83
N ALA A 114 -3.67 9.23 4.55
CA ALA A 114 -2.85 10.29 3.98
C ALA A 114 -3.66 11.57 3.69
N SER A 115 -4.99 11.55 3.84
CA SER A 115 -5.89 12.65 3.48
C SER A 115 -6.70 13.21 4.64
N PRO A 116 -6.09 13.58 5.78
CA PRO A 116 -6.81 14.01 6.99
C PRO A 116 -7.67 15.28 6.78
N ASN A 117 -7.40 16.07 5.73
CA ASN A 117 -8.17 17.26 5.35
C ASN A 117 -8.86 17.12 3.98
N GLY A 118 -9.00 15.90 3.47
CA GLY A 118 -9.47 15.63 2.10
C GLY A 118 -8.50 16.00 0.99
N VAL A 119 -7.24 16.27 1.36
CA VAL A 119 -6.11 16.47 0.46
C VAL A 119 -5.01 15.53 0.93
N VAL A 120 -4.42 14.78 0.00
CA VAL A 120 -3.24 13.96 0.27
C VAL A 120 -2.13 14.88 0.74
N THR A 121 -1.84 14.88 2.03
CA THR A 121 -0.73 15.66 2.57
C THR A 121 0.54 14.87 2.37
N LYS A 122 1.52 15.50 1.71
CA LYS A 122 2.87 14.97 1.64
C LYS A 122 3.41 14.81 3.07
N GLY A 123 3.53 13.56 3.52
CA GLY A 123 4.29 13.22 4.73
C GLY A 123 5.76 13.57 4.58
#